data_AF-C8NHU4-F1
#
_entry.id   AF-C8NHU4-F1
#
_cell.length_a   1.000
_cell.length_b   1.000
_cell.length_c   1.000
_cell.angle_alpha   90.00
_cell.angle_beta   90.00
_cell.angle_gamma   90.00
#
_symmetry.space_group_name_H-M   'P 1'
#
loop_
_entity.id
_entity.type
_entity.pdbx_description
1 polymer ?
#
loop_
_entity_poly.entity_id
_entity_poly.type
_entity_poly.pdbx_seq_one_letter_code
_entity_poly.pdbx_strand_id
1 'polypeptide(L)' 'MKVDTKKIEWLLNNATQYRINKDTGVTLSILSRLVNGERKIENLTIRTGSTLTEYAEKLQKQEK' A
#
# COMPACT_ATOMS: atom_id res chain seq x y z
N MET A 1 -8.20 -2.05 13.07
CA MET A 1 -7.55 -1.65 11.80
C MET A 1 -6.60 -0.51 12.09
N LYS A 2 -5.33 -0.63 11.72
CA LYS A 2 -4.31 0.41 11.93
C LYS A 2 -3.80 0.85 10.56
N VAL A 3 -3.75 2.17 10.34
CA VAL A 3 -3.17 2.74 9.12
C VAL A 3 -1.83 3.37 9.50
N ASP A 4 -0.78 3.00 8.78
CA ASP A 4 0.56 3.56 8.94
C ASP A 4 1.05 4.09 7.59
N THR A 5 0.98 5.40 7.41
CA THR A 5 1.30 6.05 6.13
C THR A 5 2.76 5.83 5.72
N LYS A 6 3.68 5.75 6.67
CA LYS A 6 5.11 5.49 6.40
C LYS A 6 5.33 4.09 5.84
N LYS A 7 4.58 3.11 6.33
CA LYS A 7 4.65 1.74 5.81
C LYS A 7 4.04 1.62 4.42
N ILE A 8 2.96 2.37 4.16
CA ILE A 8 2.36 2.43 2.83
C ILE A 8 3.33 3.09 1.84
N GLU A 9 3.99 4.16 2.22
CA GLU A 9 5.02 4.81 1.40
C GLU A 9 6.19 3.87 1.11
N TRP A 10 6.71 3.17 2.14
CA TRP A 10 7.72 2.13 1.95
C TRP A 10 7.24 1.06 0.97
N LEU A 11 6.01 0.57 1.11
CA LEU A 11 5.44 -0.46 0.23
C LEU A 11 5.41 -0.01 -1.23
N LEU A 12 4.93 1.21 -1.50
CA LEU A 12 4.83 1.74 -2.86
C LEU A 12 6.21 1.91 -3.52
N ASN A 13 7.26 2.11 -2.72
CA ASN A 13 8.64 2.23 -3.20
C ASN A 13 9.37 0.87 -3.34
N ASN A 14 8.91 -0.18 -2.65
CA ASN A 14 9.61 -1.47 -2.57
C ASN A 14 8.86 -2.63 -3.24
N ALA A 15 7.59 -2.43 -3.65
CA ALA A 15 6.80 -3.44 -4.34
C ALA A 15 6.12 -2.85 -5.59
N THR A 16 6.05 -3.65 -6.66
CA THR A 16 5.36 -3.24 -7.88
C THR A 16 3.85 -3.15 -7.63
N GLN A 17 3.19 -2.20 -8.29
CA GLN A 17 1.73 -2.05 -8.21
C GLN A 17 1.00 -3.34 -8.58
N TYR A 18 1.52 -4.10 -9.55
CA TYR A 18 0.99 -5.40 -9.94
C TYR A 18 1.04 -6.42 -8.80
N ARG A 19 2.18 -6.55 -8.11
CA ARG A 19 2.32 -7.47 -6.96
C ARG A 19 1.38 -7.06 -5.83
N ILE A 20 1.32 -5.76 -5.51
CA ILE A 20 0.41 -5.24 -4.48
C ILE A 20 -1.03 -5.57 -4.86
N ASN A 21 -1.45 -5.31 -6.10
CA ASN A 21 -2.80 -5.62 -6.56
C ASN A 21 -3.13 -7.11 -6.44
N LYS A 22 -2.23 -7.98 -6.90
CA LYS A 22 -2.41 -9.44 -6.85
C LYS A 22 -2.56 -9.96 -5.43
N ASP A 23 -1.80 -9.43 -4.49
CA ASP A 23 -1.74 -9.95 -3.12
C ASP A 23 -2.74 -9.30 -2.16
N THR A 24 -3.18 -8.07 -2.45
CA THR A 24 -4.07 -7.29 -1.56
C THR A 24 -5.48 -7.06 -2.11
N GLY A 25 -5.67 -7.23 -3.42
CA GLY A 25 -6.92 -6.87 -4.09
C GLY A 25 -7.15 -5.36 -4.26
N VAL A 26 -6.21 -4.51 -3.82
CA VAL A 26 -6.30 -3.05 -4.06
C VAL A 26 -6.14 -2.79 -5.56
N THR A 27 -7.10 -2.09 -6.16
CA THR A 27 -7.13 -1.87 -7.61
C THR A 27 -5.89 -1.12 -8.12
N LEU A 28 -5.38 -1.50 -9.30
CA LEU A 28 -4.27 -0.81 -9.96
C LEU A 28 -4.50 0.70 -10.15
N SER A 29 -5.74 1.13 -10.41
CA SER A 29 -6.07 2.56 -10.55
C SER A 29 -5.78 3.36 -9.27
N ILE A 30 -6.11 2.81 -8.10
CA ILE A 30 -5.81 3.45 -6.81
C ILE A 30 -4.29 3.49 -6.60
N LEU A 31 -3.59 2.39 -6.85
CA LEU A 31 -2.12 2.31 -6.68
C LEU A 31 -1.39 3.28 -7.59
N SER A 32 -1.79 3.36 -8.86
CA SER A 32 -1.24 4.31 -9.84
C SER A 32 -1.43 5.75 -9.40
N ARG A 33 -2.64 6.12 -8.95
CA ARG A 33 -2.92 7.46 -8.41
C ARG A 33 -2.09 7.82 -7.18
N LEU A 34 -1.80 6.83 -6.32
CA LEU A 34 -0.93 7.04 -5.15
C LEU A 34 0.53 7.28 -5.58
N VAL A 35 1.05 6.44 -6.48
CA VAL A 35 2.44 6.54 -6.98
C VAL A 35 2.65 7.82 -7.77
N ASN A 36 1.68 8.23 -8.59
CA ASN A 36 1.74 9.46 -9.38
C ASN A 36 1.49 10.73 -8.55
N GLY A 37 1.15 10.61 -7.26
CA GLY A 37 0.82 11.75 -6.41
C GLY A 37 -0.54 12.40 -6.68
N GLU A 38 -1.33 11.88 -7.64
CA GLU A 38 -2.70 12.32 -7.94
C GLU A 38 -3.64 12.12 -6.74
N ARG A 39 -3.31 11.17 -5.85
CA ARG A 39 -4.02 10.93 -4.59
C ARG A 39 -3.04 10.84 -3.43
N LYS A 40 -3.31 11.59 -2.36
CA LYS A 40 -2.58 11.49 -1.09
C LYS A 40 -2.92 10.20 -0.35
N ILE A 41 -1.93 9.58 0.30
CA ILE A 41 -2.09 8.39 1.16
C ILE A 41 -3.09 8.70 2.31
N GLU A 42 -3.06 9.92 2.85
CA GLU A 42 -3.98 10.40 3.89
C GLU A 42 -5.46 10.34 3.48
N ASN A 43 -5.75 10.40 2.18
CA ASN A 43 -7.10 10.37 1.63
C ASN A 43 -7.58 8.94 1.31
N LEU A 44 -6.89 7.90 1.79
CA LEU A 44 -7.32 6.52 1.66
C LEU A 44 -8.44 6.18 2.64
N THR A 45 -9.28 5.22 2.26
CA THR A 45 -10.23 4.65 3.23
C THR A 45 -9.45 3.89 4.31
N ILE A 46 -9.97 3.84 5.53
CA ILE A 46 -9.35 3.09 6.64
C ILE A 46 -9.11 1.63 6.22
N ARG A 47 -10.05 1.02 5.48
CA ARG A 47 -9.92 -0.35 4.96
C ARG A 47 -8.72 -0.48 4.03
N THR A 48 -8.63 0.34 2.99
CA THR A 48 -7.51 0.29 2.03
C THR A 48 -6.18 0.61 2.70
N GLY A 49 -6.16 1.60 3.60
CA GLY A 49 -4.97 1.94 4.38
C GLY A 49 -4.50 0.80 5.27
N SER A 50 -5.41 0.12 5.98
CA SER A 50 -5.08 -1.02 6.84
C SER A 50 -4.53 -2.18 6.00
N THR A 51 -5.16 -2.50 4.88
CA THR A 51 -4.71 -3.57 3.98
C THR A 51 -3.30 -3.31 3.44
N LEU A 52 -3.01 -2.09 2.98
CA LEU A 52 -1.67 -1.73 2.50
C LEU A 52 -0.64 -1.74 3.63
N THR A 53 -1.02 -1.30 4.84
CA THR A 53 -0.17 -1.33 6.03
C THR A 53 0.20 -2.77 6.41
N GLU A 54 -0.79 -3.66 6.51
CA GLU A 54 -0.60 -5.08 6.85
C GLU A 54 0.28 -5.80 5.82
N TYR A 55 0.08 -5.49 4.53
CA TYR A 55 0.91 -6.07 3.48
C TYR A 55 2.36 -5.57 3.52
N ALA A 56 2.58 -4.28 3.79
CA ALA A 56 3.91 -3.73 4.01
C ALA A 56 4.63 -4.44 5.18
N GLU A 57 3.93 -4.64 6.30
CA GLU A 57 4.48 -5.36 7.45
C GLU A 57 4.83 -6.82 7.13
N LYS A 58 3.99 -7.49 6.34
CA LYS A 58 4.25 -8.86 5.90
C LYS A 58 5.53 -8.95 5.08
N LEU A 59 5.75 -8.03 4.14
CA LEU A 59 6.97 -8.00 3.33
C LEU A 59 8.20 -7.72 4.20
N GLN A 60 8.14 -6.72 5.07
CA GLN A 60 9.26 -6.36 5.98
C GLN A 60 9.63 -7.49 6.95
N LYS A 61 8.69 -8.35 7.32
CA LYS A 61 8.96 -9.54 8.15
C LYS A 61 9.54 -10.71 7.36
N GLN A 62 9.29 -10.78 6.05
CA GLN A 62 9.82 -11.83 5.17
C GLN A 62 11.24 -11.53 4.68
N GLU A 63 11.66 -10.26 4.70
CA GLU A 63 13.02 -9.83 4.37
C GLU A 63 14.00 -9.88 5.57
N LYS A 64 13.53 -10.34 6.74
CA LYS A 64 14.35 -10.63 7.93
C LYS A 64 14.63 -12.11 8.06
#